data_AF-A0A970IMU7-F1
#
_entry.id   AF-A0A970IMU7-F1
#
_cell.length_a   1.000
_cell.length_b   1.000
_cell.length_c   1.000
_cell.angle_alpha   90.00
_cell.angle_beta   90.00
_cell.angle_gamma   90.00
#
_symmetry.space_group_name_H-M   'P 1'
#
loop_
_entity.id
_entity.type
_entity.pdbx_description
1 polymer ?
#
loop_
_entity_poly.entity_id
_entity_poly.type
_entity_poly.pdbx_seq_one_letter_code
_entity_poly.pdbx_strand_id
1 'polypeptide(L)'
;VKSFDPPSRVCDVLLTKRAIRGISQRDDGSIFIVEALPIIQNEDLSGAILIAKDINAIEKVEDTQENYSDYQGEDYIEFIGNDSKITGLKEKINKIAKSDLAVLITGETGSGKELVARSIHACSYRSDAPFVAINCSALSANLIESELFGYDDGAFTGARKGGKAGLFEVANGGTLFLDEIGDMSLDFQPKLLRALEDFSIRRVGSNNKRSIDVRLIAATNKRIDELSAGKFFRRDLYYR
;
A
#
# COMPACT_ATOMS: atom_id res chain seq x y z
N VAL A 1 -8.50 32.40 27.40
CA VAL A 1 -8.30 31.04 26.85
C VAL A 1 -6.85 30.96 26.42
N LYS A 2 -6.03 30.15 27.10
CA LYS A 2 -4.60 29.99 26.77
C LYS A 2 -4.48 29.53 25.31
N SER A 3 -3.49 30.04 24.60
CA SER A 3 -3.10 29.58 23.27
C SER A 3 -2.95 28.06 23.31
N PHE A 4 -3.89 27.35 22.70
CA PHE A 4 -3.70 25.94 22.44
C PHE A 4 -2.68 25.81 21.33
N ASP A 5 -1.73 24.91 21.53
CA ASP A 5 -0.66 24.61 20.60
C ASP A 5 -0.86 23.18 20.08
N PRO A 6 -1.14 22.94 18.79
CA PRO A 6 -1.22 23.91 17.69
C PRO A 6 -2.44 24.84 17.80
N PRO A 7 -2.43 26.02 17.13
CA PRO A 7 -3.52 27.00 17.19
C PRO A 7 -4.87 26.32 17.02
N SER A 8 -5.65 26.24 18.11
CA SER A 8 -6.85 25.42 18.12
C SER A 8 -8.04 26.18 17.56
N ARG A 9 -8.73 25.57 16.60
CA ARG A 9 -10.06 26.03 16.13
C ARG A 9 -11.20 25.65 17.08
N VAL A 10 -10.85 25.28 18.32
CA VAL A 10 -11.80 24.86 19.35
C VAL A 10 -12.73 26.01 19.72
N CYS A 11 -12.22 27.23 19.81
CA CYS A 11 -13.04 28.42 20.06
C CYS A 11 -14.13 28.59 18.98
N ASP A 12 -13.79 28.36 17.72
CA ASP A 12 -14.74 28.47 16.61
C ASP A 12 -15.83 27.38 16.72
N VAL A 13 -15.48 26.16 17.13
CA VAL A 13 -16.45 25.09 17.39
C VAL A 13 -17.35 25.44 18.58
N LEU A 14 -16.79 26.00 19.65
CA LEU A 14 -17.56 26.41 20.83
C LEU A 14 -18.54 27.55 20.53
N LEU A 15 -18.18 28.44 19.60
CA LEU A 15 -19.04 29.56 19.16
C LEU A 15 -20.08 29.13 18.13
N THR A 16 -19.70 28.26 17.19
CA THR A 16 -20.56 27.90 16.04
C THR A 16 -21.38 26.63 16.27
N LYS A 17 -21.04 25.81 17.27
CA LYS A 17 -21.55 24.44 17.48
C LYS A 17 -21.40 23.53 16.26
N ARG A 18 -20.43 23.82 15.38
CA ARG A 18 -20.18 23.04 14.15
C ARG A 18 -18.81 22.39 14.20
N ALA A 19 -18.70 21.21 13.60
CA ALA A 19 -17.42 20.55 13.38
C ALA A 19 -16.55 21.39 12.45
N ILE A 20 -15.28 21.53 12.80
CA ILE A 20 -14.29 22.27 12.00
C ILE A 20 -13.09 21.39 11.76
N ARG A 21 -12.73 21.24 10.49
CA ARG A 21 -11.54 20.53 10.05
C ARG A 21 -10.61 21.50 9.34
N GLY A 22 -9.31 21.38 9.58
CA GLY A 22 -8.32 22.21 8.93
C GLY A 22 -6.90 21.79 9.22
N ILE A 23 -5.97 22.56 8.68
CA ILE A 23 -4.55 22.45 8.96
C ILE A 23 -4.18 23.58 9.92
N SER A 24 -3.37 23.27 10.93
CA SER A 24 -2.83 24.23 11.87
C SER A 24 -1.32 24.07 11.95
N GLN A 25 -0.60 25.19 11.97
CA GLN A 25 0.86 25.21 12.02
C GLN A 25 1.30 25.82 13.35
N ARG A 26 2.24 25.16 14.01
CA ARG A 26 2.90 25.67 15.22
C ARG A 26 3.97 26.70 14.87
N ASP A 27 4.36 27.50 15.86
CA ASP A 27 5.44 28.49 15.72
C ASP A 27 6.80 27.85 15.40
N ASP A 28 7.00 26.58 15.77
CA ASP A 28 8.19 25.78 15.44
C ASP A 28 8.18 25.22 14.00
N GLY A 29 7.14 25.54 13.22
CA GLY A 29 6.95 25.10 11.85
C GLY A 29 6.17 23.79 11.70
N SER A 30 5.85 23.09 12.79
CA SER A 30 5.19 21.79 12.76
C SER A 30 3.75 21.87 12.26
N ILE A 31 3.37 21.02 11.32
CA ILE A 31 2.05 21.02 10.69
C ILE A 31 1.18 19.94 11.30
N PHE A 32 -0.05 20.29 11.67
CA PHE A 32 -1.03 19.36 12.23
C PHE A 32 -2.30 19.35 11.39
N ILE A 33 -2.83 18.16 11.12
CA ILE A 33 -4.23 18.02 10.72
C ILE A 33 -5.06 18.06 11.99
N VAL A 34 -5.96 19.03 12.06
CA VAL A 34 -6.76 19.29 13.24
C VAL A 34 -8.24 19.12 12.91
N GLU A 35 -8.92 18.30 13.70
CA GLU A 35 -10.36 18.09 13.65
C GLU A 35 -10.94 18.41 15.02
N ALA A 36 -11.82 19.41 15.06
CA ALA A 36 -12.50 19.85 16.27
C ALA A 36 -13.99 19.52 16.17
N LEU A 37 -14.52 18.77 17.13
CA LEU A 37 -15.89 18.27 17.16
C LEU A 37 -16.63 18.79 18.41
N PRO A 38 -17.84 19.34 18.30
CA PRO A 38 -18.61 19.76 19.46
C PRO A 38 -19.11 18.52 20.23
N ILE A 39 -19.07 18.60 21.56
CA ILE A 39 -19.72 17.63 22.45
C ILE A 39 -21.07 18.23 22.82
N ILE A 40 -22.15 17.58 22.40
CA ILE A 40 -23.52 18.01 22.70
C ILE A 40 -24.17 16.95 23.58
N GLN A 41 -24.67 17.34 24.75
CA GLN A 41 -25.53 16.51 25.61
C GLN A 41 -26.82 17.25 25.90
N ASN A 42 -27.97 16.56 25.79
CA ASN A 42 -29.28 17.13 26.04
C ASN A 42 -29.53 18.45 25.28
N GLU A 43 -29.12 18.51 24.00
CA GLU A 43 -29.20 19.69 23.12
C GLU A 43 -28.31 20.89 23.51
N ASP A 44 -27.59 20.79 24.63
CA ASP A 44 -26.65 21.80 25.10
C ASP A 44 -25.20 21.44 24.74
N LEU A 45 -24.44 22.47 24.37
CA LEU A 45 -23.01 22.33 24.07
C LEU A 45 -22.25 22.13 25.39
N SER A 46 -21.81 20.90 25.66
CA SER A 46 -21.04 20.56 26.85
C SER A 46 -19.55 20.81 26.69
N GLY A 47 -19.03 20.89 25.46
CA GLY A 47 -17.62 21.14 25.19
C GLY A 47 -17.23 20.89 23.75
N ALA A 48 -15.93 20.66 23.50
CA ALA A 48 -15.41 20.28 22.20
C ALA A 48 -14.21 19.35 22.36
N ILE A 49 -14.10 18.36 21.47
CA ILE A 49 -12.95 17.46 21.33
C ILE A 49 -12.05 18.02 20.24
N LEU A 50 -10.74 18.07 20.50
CA LEU A 50 -9.72 18.37 19.50
C LEU A 50 -8.91 17.12 19.20
N ILE A 51 -8.92 16.69 17.95
CA ILE A 51 -8.05 15.64 17.42
C ILE A 51 -6.98 16.35 16.59
N ALA A 52 -5.73 16.31 17.03
CA ALA A 52 -4.59 16.85 16.29
C ALA A 52 -3.67 15.68 15.91
N LYS A 53 -3.44 15.50 14.60
CA LYS A 53 -2.45 14.57 14.08
C LYS A 53 -1.26 15.35 13.57
N ASP A 54 -0.11 15.07 14.17
CA ASP A 54 1.17 15.62 13.74
C ASP A 54 1.54 15.04 12.36
N ILE A 55 1.73 15.91 11.37
CA ILE A 55 2.24 15.50 10.05
C ILE A 55 3.76 15.34 10.10
N ASN A 56 4.45 16.06 10.98
CA ASN A 56 5.90 16.07 11.12
C ASN A 56 6.43 14.94 12.00
N ALA A 57 5.59 14.30 12.84
CA ALA A 57 5.96 13.06 13.53
C ALA A 57 6.21 11.88 12.56
N ILE A 58 5.82 12.03 11.29
CA ILE A 58 6.17 11.12 10.19
C ILE A 58 7.49 11.56 9.51
N GLU A 59 7.94 12.80 9.72
CA GLU A 59 9.12 13.40 9.06
C GLU A 59 10.45 13.23 9.81
N LYS A 60 10.45 12.76 11.07
CA LYS A 60 11.69 12.46 11.83
C LYS A 60 12.23 11.04 11.63
N VAL A 61 11.75 10.31 10.62
CA VAL A 61 12.42 9.11 10.12
C VAL A 61 13.26 9.57 8.92
N GLU A 62 14.45 10.08 9.23
CA GLU A 62 15.52 10.27 8.24
C GLU A 62 15.80 8.94 7.52
N ASP A 63 16.25 9.04 6.28
CA ASP A 63 16.54 7.92 5.38
C ASP A 63 17.44 6.86 6.01
N THR A 64 16.82 5.79 6.49
CA THR A 64 17.43 4.48 6.63
C THR A 64 16.50 3.45 6.02
N GLN A 65 17.08 2.34 5.56
CA GLN A 65 16.42 1.17 4.95
C GLN A 65 15.29 0.55 5.82
N GLU A 66 14.94 1.14 6.96
CA GLU A 66 14.05 0.66 8.02
C GLU A 66 12.54 0.81 7.73
N ASN A 67 12.11 1.57 6.73
CA ASN A 67 10.67 1.59 6.36
C ASN A 67 10.31 0.58 5.25
N TYR A 68 11.30 0.13 4.46
CA TYR A 68 11.07 -0.93 3.48
C TYR A 68 11.22 -2.33 4.10
N SER A 69 11.83 -2.46 5.29
CA SER A 69 11.85 -3.73 6.03
C SER A 69 10.45 -4.23 6.37
N ASP A 70 9.50 -3.34 6.63
CA ASP A 70 8.09 -3.72 6.83
C ASP A 70 7.49 -4.42 5.61
N TYR A 71 8.01 -4.14 4.41
CA TYR A 71 7.58 -4.74 3.16
C TYR A 71 8.51 -5.88 2.69
N GLN A 72 9.77 -5.89 3.12
CA GLN A 72 10.70 -7.03 3.01
C GLN A 72 10.42 -7.99 4.17
N GLY A 73 9.27 -8.68 4.11
CA GLY A 73 8.76 -9.33 5.32
C GLY A 73 9.68 -10.40 5.93
N GLU A 74 9.47 -10.59 7.24
CA GLU A 74 10.24 -11.39 8.21
C GLU A 74 10.63 -12.82 7.79
N ASP A 75 11.58 -13.38 8.54
CA ASP A 75 12.23 -14.69 8.42
C ASP A 75 11.38 -15.75 7.73
N TYR A 76 11.98 -16.47 6.78
CA TYR A 76 11.38 -17.58 6.05
C TYR A 76 10.59 -18.52 6.97
N ILE A 77 9.25 -18.48 6.86
CA ILE A 77 8.35 -19.43 7.50
C ILE A 77 8.23 -20.65 6.59
N GLU A 78 8.64 -21.81 7.10
CA GLU A 78 8.61 -23.06 6.35
C GLU A 78 7.18 -23.42 5.92
N PHE A 79 6.99 -23.79 4.65
CA PHE A 79 5.70 -24.24 4.13
C PHE A 79 5.44 -25.71 4.51
N ILE A 80 4.88 -25.91 5.70
CA ILE A 80 4.66 -27.22 6.32
C ILE A 80 3.36 -27.87 5.80
N GLY A 81 3.38 -29.20 5.62
CA GLY A 81 2.20 -30.00 5.30
C GLY A 81 2.52 -31.22 4.44
N ASN A 82 1.85 -32.33 4.75
CA ASN A 82 2.09 -33.66 4.15
C ASN A 82 0.85 -34.25 3.44
N ASP A 83 -0.26 -33.51 3.37
CA ASP A 83 -1.43 -33.94 2.61
C ASP A 83 -1.10 -34.01 1.11
N SER A 84 -1.69 -34.98 0.40
CA SER A 84 -1.46 -35.15 -1.03
C SER A 84 -1.70 -33.89 -1.87
N LYS A 85 -2.68 -33.05 -1.50
CA LYS A 85 -2.93 -31.76 -2.16
C LYS A 85 -1.82 -30.75 -1.91
N ILE A 86 -1.26 -30.74 -0.70
CA ILE A 86 -0.13 -29.86 -0.34
C ILE A 86 1.14 -30.32 -1.06
N THR A 87 1.40 -31.63 -1.13
CA THR A 87 2.52 -32.17 -1.90
C THR A 87 2.42 -31.79 -3.37
N GLY A 88 1.24 -31.96 -3.99
CA GLY A 88 1.00 -31.53 -5.37
C GLY A 88 1.14 -30.01 -5.56
N LEU A 89 0.80 -29.20 -4.55
CA LEU A 89 1.03 -27.76 -4.58
C LEU A 89 2.53 -27.42 -4.50
N LYS A 90 3.30 -28.09 -3.64
CA LYS A 90 4.78 -27.94 -3.55
C LYS A 90 5.46 -28.27 -4.88
N GLU A 91 5.02 -29.32 -5.57
CA GLU A 91 5.54 -29.65 -6.90
C GLU A 91 5.23 -28.55 -7.94
N LYS A 92 4.01 -28.00 -7.92
CA LYS A 92 3.63 -26.88 -8.79
C LYS A 92 4.47 -25.64 -8.50
N ILE A 93 4.67 -25.32 -7.21
CA ILE A 93 5.54 -24.21 -6.76
C ILE A 93 6.95 -24.40 -7.33
N ASN A 94 7.57 -25.56 -7.13
CA ASN A 94 8.91 -25.86 -7.64
C ASN A 94 9.02 -25.73 -9.17
N LYS A 95 7.95 -26.08 -9.91
CA LYS A 95 7.92 -25.95 -11.36
C LYS A 95 7.80 -24.50 -11.80
N ILE A 96 6.87 -23.74 -11.22
CA ILE A 96 6.62 -22.34 -11.62
C ILE A 96 7.73 -21.40 -11.15
N ALA A 97 8.39 -21.71 -10.04
CA ALA A 97 9.48 -20.91 -9.48
C ALA A 97 10.66 -20.77 -10.46
N LYS A 98 10.91 -21.77 -11.32
CA LYS A 98 11.94 -21.79 -12.38
C LYS A 98 11.60 -20.95 -13.62
N SER A 99 10.52 -20.17 -13.57
CA SER A 99 10.12 -19.21 -14.61
C SER A 99 9.89 -17.84 -13.99
N ASP A 100 10.01 -16.78 -14.80
CA ASP A 100 9.68 -15.40 -14.39
C ASP A 100 8.24 -15.00 -14.77
N LEU A 101 7.38 -15.98 -15.07
CA LEU A 101 5.96 -15.70 -15.34
C LEU A 101 5.28 -15.12 -14.11
N ALA A 102 4.32 -14.22 -14.36
CA ALA A 102 3.39 -13.76 -13.34
C ALA A 102 2.60 -14.95 -12.78
N VAL A 103 2.34 -14.93 -11.47
CA VAL A 103 1.60 -16.01 -10.79
C VAL A 103 0.40 -15.43 -10.07
N LEU A 104 -0.79 -16.00 -10.31
CA LEU A 104 -2.00 -15.72 -9.54
C LEU A 104 -2.30 -16.86 -8.56
N ILE A 105 -2.39 -16.53 -7.28
CA ILE A 105 -2.72 -17.45 -6.19
C ILE A 105 -4.16 -17.19 -5.75
N THR A 106 -5.01 -18.20 -5.87
CA THR A 106 -6.41 -18.11 -5.44
C THR A 106 -6.64 -18.96 -4.20
N GLY A 107 -7.42 -18.46 -3.27
CA GLY A 107 -7.80 -19.20 -2.07
C GLY A 107 -8.47 -18.32 -1.03
N GLU A 108 -9.18 -18.94 -0.11
CA GLU A 108 -9.91 -18.24 0.95
C GLU A 108 -8.98 -17.36 1.82
N THR A 109 -9.54 -16.35 2.46
CA THR A 109 -8.80 -15.53 3.43
C THR A 109 -8.27 -16.41 4.55
N GLY A 110 -7.01 -16.22 4.95
CA GLY A 110 -6.35 -17.03 5.97
C GLY A 110 -5.80 -18.40 5.51
N SER A 111 -5.90 -18.75 4.22
CA SER A 111 -5.37 -20.04 3.69
C SER A 111 -3.85 -20.11 3.49
N GLY A 112 -3.09 -19.08 3.91
CA GLY A 112 -1.63 -19.06 3.77
C GLY A 112 -1.12 -18.74 2.35
N LYS A 113 -1.86 -17.94 1.57
CA LYS A 113 -1.46 -17.52 0.21
C LYS A 113 -0.10 -16.83 0.17
N GLU A 114 0.23 -16.04 1.19
CA GLU A 114 1.55 -15.40 1.30
C GLU A 114 2.68 -16.43 1.45
N LEU A 115 2.48 -17.51 2.22
CA LEU A 115 3.47 -18.59 2.34
C LEU A 115 3.75 -19.26 0.99
N VAL A 116 2.73 -19.41 0.16
CA VAL A 116 2.88 -19.90 -1.22
C VAL A 116 3.69 -18.93 -2.06
N ALA A 117 3.39 -17.62 -1.99
CA ALA A 117 4.14 -16.59 -2.71
C ALA A 117 5.63 -16.55 -2.31
N ARG A 118 5.91 -16.58 -1.00
CA ARG A 118 7.27 -16.64 -0.46
C ARG A 118 7.99 -17.92 -0.88
N SER A 119 7.31 -19.06 -0.89
CA SER A 119 7.87 -20.32 -1.37
C SER A 119 8.24 -20.27 -2.86
N ILE A 120 7.39 -19.65 -3.70
CA ILE A 120 7.70 -19.45 -5.11
C ILE A 120 8.96 -18.60 -5.29
N HIS A 121 9.07 -17.51 -4.54
CA HIS A 121 10.24 -16.64 -4.57
C HIS A 121 11.51 -17.37 -4.09
N ALA A 122 11.46 -18.05 -2.93
CA ALA A 122 12.57 -18.78 -2.35
C ALA A 122 13.08 -19.92 -3.25
N CYS A 123 12.21 -20.53 -4.06
CA CYS A 123 12.59 -21.57 -5.02
C CYS A 123 12.96 -21.02 -6.41
N SER A 124 12.99 -19.69 -6.61
CA SER A 124 13.24 -19.06 -7.90
C SER A 124 14.70 -18.65 -8.09
N TYR A 125 15.05 -18.22 -9.31
CA TYR A 125 16.36 -17.60 -9.59
C TYR A 125 16.55 -16.24 -8.91
N ARG A 126 15.49 -15.68 -8.32
CA ARG A 126 15.49 -14.38 -7.62
C ARG A 126 15.47 -14.55 -6.10
N SER A 127 15.75 -15.74 -5.57
CA SER A 127 15.68 -16.05 -4.12
C SER A 127 16.57 -15.16 -3.24
N ASP A 128 17.68 -14.66 -3.79
CA ASP A 128 18.62 -13.78 -3.08
C ASP A 128 18.31 -12.29 -3.31
N ALA A 129 17.27 -11.98 -4.10
CA ALA A 129 16.83 -10.63 -4.41
C ALA A 129 15.64 -10.22 -3.52
N PRO A 130 15.24 -8.93 -3.49
CA PRO A 130 14.16 -8.49 -2.62
C PRO A 130 12.82 -9.20 -2.89
N PHE A 131 12.13 -9.61 -1.82
CA PHE A 131 10.72 -9.95 -1.85
C PHE A 131 9.94 -8.82 -1.17
N VAL A 132 9.14 -8.09 -1.94
CA VAL A 132 8.36 -6.95 -1.46
C VAL A 132 6.89 -7.34 -1.47
N ALA A 133 6.24 -7.35 -0.31
CA ALA A 133 4.82 -7.69 -0.17
C ALA A 133 3.99 -6.44 0.10
N ILE A 134 2.79 -6.33 -0.47
CA ILE A 134 1.81 -5.30 -0.12
C ILE A 134 0.40 -5.87 -0.18
N ASN A 135 -0.40 -5.55 0.84
CA ASN A 135 -1.82 -5.85 0.84
C ASN A 135 -2.62 -4.69 0.23
N CYS A 136 -3.32 -4.96 -0.87
CA CYS A 136 -4.06 -3.96 -1.63
C CYS A 136 -5.34 -3.46 -0.93
N SER A 137 -5.91 -4.24 0.00
CA SER A 137 -7.13 -3.84 0.73
C SER A 137 -6.84 -2.94 1.93
N ALA A 138 -5.59 -2.89 2.40
CA ALA A 138 -5.19 -2.12 3.58
C ALA A 138 -5.07 -0.60 3.35
N LEU A 139 -5.03 -0.15 2.09
CA LEU A 139 -4.73 1.25 1.73
C LEU A 139 -5.79 1.86 0.83
N SER A 140 -5.98 3.18 0.96
CA SER A 140 -6.81 3.95 0.02
C SER A 140 -6.18 3.97 -1.38
N ALA A 141 -6.99 4.19 -2.43
CA ALA A 141 -6.53 4.21 -3.82
C ALA A 141 -5.40 5.23 -4.11
N ASN A 142 -5.39 6.38 -3.42
CA ASN A 142 -4.31 7.36 -3.60
C ASN A 142 -3.03 6.91 -2.89
N LEU A 143 -3.16 6.28 -1.71
CA LEU A 143 -2.02 5.78 -0.95
C LEU A 143 -1.37 4.60 -1.65
N ILE A 144 -2.15 3.62 -2.12
CA ILE A 144 -1.62 2.45 -2.83
C ILE A 144 -0.85 2.88 -4.10
N GLU A 145 -1.30 3.94 -4.77
CA GLU A 145 -0.58 4.49 -5.92
C GLU A 145 0.76 5.08 -5.54
N SER A 146 0.78 5.93 -4.51
CA SER A 146 2.03 6.52 -4.02
C SER A 146 2.99 5.49 -3.44
N GLU A 147 2.50 4.40 -2.84
CA GLU A 147 3.33 3.30 -2.34
C GLU A 147 3.91 2.49 -3.49
N LEU A 148 3.08 2.03 -4.43
CA LEU A 148 3.53 1.17 -5.53
C LEU A 148 4.49 1.89 -6.49
N PHE A 149 4.14 3.11 -6.90
CA PHE A 149 4.88 3.83 -7.94
C PHE A 149 5.81 4.92 -7.42
N GLY A 150 5.69 5.30 -6.15
CA GLY A 150 6.43 6.43 -5.60
C GLY A 150 5.90 7.77 -6.10
N TYR A 151 6.53 8.83 -5.63
CA TYR A 151 6.19 10.20 -6.02
C TYR A 151 7.44 11.08 -6.06
N ASP A 152 7.43 12.09 -6.93
CA ASP A 152 8.47 13.12 -6.95
C ASP A 152 8.11 14.28 -5.98
N ASP A 153 9.09 15.12 -5.67
CA ASP A 153 8.90 16.29 -4.82
C ASP A 153 7.80 17.20 -5.39
N GLY A 154 6.92 17.70 -4.51
CA GLY A 154 5.81 18.56 -4.89
C GLY A 154 4.67 17.90 -5.66
N ALA A 155 4.63 16.56 -5.77
CA ALA A 155 3.56 15.84 -6.49
C ALA A 155 2.14 16.11 -5.92
N PHE A 156 2.03 16.33 -4.61
CA PHE A 156 0.79 16.69 -3.91
C PHE A 156 1.08 17.45 -2.61
N THR A 157 0.07 18.09 -2.03
CA THR A 157 0.18 18.76 -0.72
C THR A 157 0.49 17.74 0.37
N GLY A 158 1.68 17.82 0.97
CA GLY A 158 2.18 16.82 1.92
C GLY A 158 3.15 15.80 1.32
N ALA A 159 3.54 15.94 0.05
CA ALA A 159 4.65 15.16 -0.50
C ALA A 159 5.96 15.51 0.22
N ARG A 160 6.72 14.47 0.60
CA ARG A 160 8.05 14.63 1.20
C ARG A 160 8.98 15.38 0.23
N LYS A 161 9.76 16.32 0.77
CA LYS A 161 10.87 16.96 0.02
C LYS A 161 11.84 15.88 -0.47
N GLY A 162 12.15 15.89 -1.77
CA GLY A 162 12.93 14.84 -2.42
C GLY A 162 12.14 13.63 -2.94
N GLY A 163 10.83 13.55 -2.68
CA GLY A 163 9.96 12.45 -3.13
C GLY A 163 10.10 11.15 -2.33
N LYS A 164 9.52 10.07 -2.86
CA LYS A 164 9.59 8.69 -2.30
C LYS A 164 9.69 7.69 -3.45
N ALA A 165 10.55 6.68 -3.30
CA ALA A 165 10.64 5.58 -4.27
C ALA A 165 9.45 4.61 -4.11
N GLY A 166 8.94 4.12 -5.23
CA GLY A 166 7.85 3.14 -5.22
C GLY A 166 8.31 1.72 -4.88
N LEU A 167 7.39 0.88 -4.43
CA LEU A 167 7.64 -0.55 -4.18
C LEU A 167 8.07 -1.29 -5.45
N PHE A 168 7.66 -0.86 -6.64
CA PHE A 168 8.22 -1.38 -7.89
C PHE A 168 9.72 -1.10 -8.04
N GLU A 169 10.21 0.05 -7.58
CA GLU A 169 11.64 0.36 -7.60
C GLU A 169 12.38 -0.45 -6.53
N VAL A 170 11.76 -0.66 -5.37
CA VAL A 170 12.34 -1.43 -4.26
C VAL A 170 12.41 -2.92 -4.60
N ALA A 171 11.42 -3.44 -5.31
CA ALA A 171 11.36 -4.83 -5.76
C ALA A 171 12.21 -5.10 -7.01
N ASN A 172 12.89 -4.09 -7.56
CA ASN A 172 13.64 -4.23 -8.80
C ASN A 172 14.75 -5.30 -8.70
N GLY A 173 14.81 -6.19 -9.68
CA GLY A 173 15.61 -7.42 -9.68
C GLY A 173 14.97 -8.59 -8.93
N GLY A 174 13.96 -8.34 -8.10
CA GLY A 174 13.32 -9.32 -7.21
C GLY A 174 11.86 -9.62 -7.56
N THR A 175 11.05 -9.78 -6.52
CA THR A 175 9.64 -10.15 -6.61
C THR A 175 8.76 -9.14 -5.88
N LEU A 176 7.68 -8.71 -6.54
CA LEU A 176 6.59 -7.94 -5.93
C LEU A 176 5.38 -8.86 -5.72
N PHE A 177 4.93 -8.98 -4.48
CA PHE A 177 3.74 -9.71 -4.08
C PHE A 177 2.58 -8.75 -3.78
N LEU A 178 1.48 -8.89 -4.53
CA LEU A 178 0.24 -8.13 -4.35
C LEU A 178 -0.81 -9.03 -3.71
N ASP A 179 -1.05 -8.90 -2.40
CA ASP A 179 -2.15 -9.58 -1.74
C ASP A 179 -3.47 -8.82 -1.94
N GLU A 180 -4.56 -9.57 -1.99
CA GLU A 180 -5.91 -9.09 -2.27
C GLU A 180 -6.00 -8.16 -3.49
N ILE A 181 -5.34 -8.54 -4.60
CA ILE A 181 -5.35 -7.77 -5.86
C ILE A 181 -6.77 -7.52 -6.38
N GLY A 182 -7.72 -8.39 -6.02
CA GLY A 182 -9.13 -8.23 -6.39
C GLY A 182 -9.81 -7.01 -5.77
N ASP A 183 -9.26 -6.43 -4.69
CA ASP A 183 -9.78 -5.24 -4.01
C ASP A 183 -9.18 -3.93 -4.50
N MET A 184 -8.26 -4.02 -5.46
CA MET A 184 -7.68 -2.87 -6.15
C MET A 184 -8.76 -2.11 -6.94
N SER A 185 -8.76 -0.78 -6.83
CA SER A 185 -9.71 0.07 -7.55
C SER A 185 -9.57 -0.07 -9.08
N LEU A 186 -10.69 0.03 -9.80
CA LEU A 186 -10.72 -0.03 -11.26
C LEU A 186 -9.87 1.06 -11.93
N ASP A 187 -9.72 2.21 -11.28
CA ASP A 187 -8.91 3.33 -11.79
C ASP A 187 -7.41 3.06 -11.69
N PHE A 188 -7.00 2.17 -10.78
CA PHE A 188 -5.61 1.82 -10.57
C PHE A 188 -5.14 0.67 -11.48
N GLN A 189 -6.03 -0.29 -11.78
CA GLN A 189 -5.72 -1.45 -12.61
C GLN A 189 -5.07 -1.12 -13.98
N PRO A 190 -5.47 -0.04 -14.72
CA PRO A 190 -4.78 0.37 -15.94
C PRO A 190 -3.32 0.79 -15.73
N LYS A 191 -2.98 1.38 -14.57
CA LYS A 191 -1.62 1.80 -14.25
C LYS A 191 -0.75 0.58 -13.96
N LEU A 192 -1.29 -0.38 -13.22
CA LEU A 192 -0.63 -1.67 -13.00
C LEU A 192 -0.41 -2.42 -14.31
N LEU A 193 -1.45 -2.53 -15.17
CA LEU A 193 -1.32 -3.18 -16.48
C LEU A 193 -0.19 -2.56 -17.31
N ARG A 194 -0.14 -1.23 -17.40
CA ARG A 194 0.95 -0.52 -18.11
C ARG A 194 2.32 -0.84 -17.54
N ALA A 195 2.45 -0.99 -16.23
CA ALA A 195 3.72 -1.37 -15.62
C ALA A 195 4.19 -2.77 -16.05
N LEU A 196 3.25 -3.71 -16.19
CA LEU A 196 3.50 -5.11 -16.61
C LEU A 196 3.71 -5.28 -18.12
N GLU A 197 3.20 -4.35 -18.92
CA GLU A 197 3.39 -4.34 -20.38
C GLU A 197 4.67 -3.61 -20.77
N ASP A 198 4.89 -2.42 -20.22
CA ASP A 198 6.03 -1.56 -20.59
C ASP A 198 7.33 -1.93 -19.85
N PHE A 199 7.27 -2.81 -18.84
CA PHE A 199 8.37 -3.09 -17.91
C PHE A 199 9.00 -1.81 -17.35
N SER A 200 8.13 -0.89 -16.96
CA SER A 200 8.53 0.43 -16.50
C SER A 200 7.43 1.11 -15.72
N ILE A 201 7.81 2.09 -14.91
CA ILE A 201 6.88 2.89 -14.13
C ILE A 201 7.15 4.38 -14.31
N ARG A 202 6.21 5.19 -13.82
CA ARG A 202 6.39 6.63 -13.60
C ARG A 202 5.95 6.95 -12.19
N ARG A 203 6.74 7.74 -11.48
CA ARG A 203 6.35 8.29 -10.18
C ARG A 203 5.19 9.26 -10.33
N VAL A 204 4.34 9.36 -9.31
CA VAL A 204 3.29 10.38 -9.25
C VAL A 204 3.94 11.77 -9.35
N GLY A 205 3.41 12.63 -10.20
CA GLY A 205 3.97 13.96 -10.47
C GLY A 205 5.18 13.98 -11.41
N SER A 206 5.64 12.82 -11.89
CA SER A 206 6.80 12.71 -12.79
C SER A 206 6.42 12.27 -14.20
N ASN A 207 7.09 12.82 -15.20
CA ASN A 207 7.01 12.32 -16.58
C ASN A 207 8.16 11.35 -16.93
N ASN A 208 9.10 11.14 -16.00
CA ASN A 208 10.26 10.30 -16.24
C ASN A 208 9.89 8.81 -16.15
N LYS A 209 10.14 8.09 -17.25
CA LYS A 209 9.95 6.63 -17.32
C LYS A 209 11.15 5.94 -16.67
N ARG A 210 10.90 4.99 -15.76
CA ARG A 210 11.92 4.19 -15.08
C ARG A 210 11.72 2.73 -15.44
N SER A 211 12.71 2.08 -16.04
CA SER A 211 12.62 0.65 -16.33
C SER A 211 12.63 -0.16 -15.04
N ILE A 212 11.85 -1.23 -15.01
CA ILE A 212 11.78 -2.17 -13.89
C ILE A 212 11.94 -3.60 -14.40
N ASP A 213 12.64 -4.42 -13.63
CA ASP A 213 12.71 -5.87 -13.79
C ASP A 213 12.16 -6.51 -12.51
N VAL A 214 10.85 -6.78 -12.49
CA VAL A 214 10.15 -7.26 -11.29
C VAL A 214 9.31 -8.47 -11.67
N ARG A 215 9.49 -9.57 -10.93
CA ARG A 215 8.56 -10.70 -11.02
C ARG A 215 7.30 -10.40 -10.21
N LEU A 216 6.13 -10.53 -10.83
CA LEU A 216 4.85 -10.34 -10.15
C LEU A 216 4.29 -11.65 -9.59
N ILE A 217 3.89 -11.64 -8.32
CA ILE A 217 3.01 -12.65 -7.73
C ILE A 217 1.79 -11.91 -7.18
N ALA A 218 0.58 -12.37 -7.48
CA ALA A 218 -0.65 -11.79 -6.98
C ALA A 218 -1.48 -12.83 -6.24
N ALA A 219 -2.22 -12.41 -5.24
CA ALA A 219 -3.15 -13.24 -4.49
C ALA A 219 -4.52 -12.60 -4.37
N THR A 220 -5.56 -13.45 -4.29
CA THR A 220 -6.94 -13.00 -4.12
C THR A 220 -7.79 -14.08 -3.47
N ASN A 221 -8.77 -13.64 -2.67
CA ASN A 221 -9.87 -14.46 -2.17
C ASN A 221 -11.11 -14.43 -3.06
N LYS A 222 -11.16 -13.52 -4.05
CA LYS A 222 -12.26 -13.42 -5.01
C LYS A 222 -12.22 -14.59 -5.98
N ARG A 223 -13.40 -15.00 -6.44
CA ARG A 223 -13.49 -16.12 -7.36
C ARG A 223 -13.01 -15.74 -8.76
N ILE A 224 -12.42 -16.70 -9.48
CA ILE A 224 -11.90 -16.50 -10.84
C ILE A 224 -13.01 -16.02 -11.80
N ASP A 225 -14.22 -16.56 -11.66
CA ASP A 225 -15.37 -16.16 -12.47
C ASP A 225 -15.76 -14.70 -12.25
N GLU A 226 -15.67 -14.19 -11.02
CA GLU A 226 -15.94 -12.79 -10.69
C GLU A 226 -14.89 -11.84 -11.30
N LEU A 227 -13.61 -12.22 -11.25
CA LEU A 227 -12.52 -11.45 -11.85
C LEU A 227 -12.65 -11.41 -13.38
N SER A 228 -12.95 -12.56 -13.99
CA SER A 228 -13.08 -12.68 -15.45
C SER A 228 -14.30 -11.95 -16.04
N ALA A 229 -15.33 -11.68 -15.22
CA ALA A 229 -16.56 -11.03 -15.63
C ALA A 229 -16.39 -9.53 -15.98
N GLY A 230 -15.27 -8.91 -15.61
CA GLY A 230 -14.98 -7.53 -16.02
C GLY A 230 -15.64 -6.42 -15.17
N LYS A 231 -16.39 -6.77 -14.12
CA LYS A 231 -17.14 -5.79 -13.30
C LYS A 231 -16.27 -5.06 -12.28
N PHE A 232 -15.39 -5.79 -11.61
CA PHE A 232 -14.54 -5.26 -10.53
C PHE A 232 -13.06 -5.44 -10.81
N PHE A 233 -12.74 -6.19 -11.88
CA PHE A 233 -11.39 -6.42 -12.34
C PHE A 233 -11.36 -6.39 -13.85
N ARG A 234 -10.38 -5.70 -14.43
CA ARG A 234 -10.29 -5.57 -15.89
C ARG A 234 -9.83 -6.88 -16.50
N ARG A 235 -10.47 -7.26 -17.60
CA ARG A 235 -10.17 -8.51 -18.29
C ARG A 235 -8.77 -8.55 -18.88
N ASP A 236 -8.28 -7.42 -19.38
CA ASP A 236 -6.94 -7.29 -19.93
C ASP A 236 -5.87 -7.59 -18.88
N LEU A 237 -6.00 -7.03 -17.68
CA LEU A 237 -5.14 -7.34 -16.54
C LEU A 237 -5.28 -8.79 -16.06
N TYR A 238 -6.48 -9.38 -16.11
CA TYR A 238 -6.69 -10.79 -15.71
C TYR A 238 -5.97 -11.79 -16.62
N TYR A 239 -5.91 -11.50 -17.93
CA TYR A 239 -5.22 -12.38 -18.88
C TYR A 239 -3.70 -12.23 -18.86
N ARG A 240 -3.18 -11.19 -18.21
CA ARG A 240 -1.76 -10.92 -18.10
C ARG A 240 -1.13 -11.71 -16.96
#